data_AF-A0A202DZH7-F1
#
_entry.id   AF-A0A202DZH7-F1
#
_cell.length_a   1.000
_cell.length_b   1.000
_cell.length_c   1.000
_cell.angle_alpha   90.00
_cell.angle_beta   90.00
_cell.angle_gamma   90.00
#
_symmetry.space_group_name_H-M   'P 1'
#
loop_
_entity.id
_entity.type
_entity.pdbx_description
1 polymer ?
#
loop_
_entity_poly.entity_id
_entity_poly.type
_entity_poly.pdbx_seq_one_letter_code
_entity_poly.pdbx_strand_id
1 'polypeptide(L)'
;MFKTEVARNINHSLKSVERYLQHFSRCVFLARKQFTPLQVAMTIGISSKCANDYLELYRDSKELELRLPEIDSIGAQHYVIEDAKKGILTSSASSTVEEN
;
A
#
# COMPACT_ATOMS: atom_id res chain seq x y z
N MET A 1 -15.01 -15.47 8.03
CA MET A 1 -15.02 -16.07 9.38
C MET A 1 -13.67 -15.89 10.10
N PHE A 2 -12.52 -16.04 9.44
CA PHE A 2 -11.18 -15.98 10.07
C PHE A 2 -10.67 -14.59 10.55
N LYS A 3 -11.05 -13.48 9.91
CA LYS A 3 -10.48 -12.15 10.26
C LYS A 3 -10.85 -11.68 11.67
N THR A 4 -12.05 -12.03 12.13
CA THR A 4 -12.58 -11.63 13.45
C THR A 4 -11.86 -12.37 14.59
N GLU A 5 -11.47 -13.63 14.35
CA GLU A 5 -10.69 -14.43 15.30
C GLU A 5 -9.26 -13.89 15.42
N VAL A 6 -8.60 -13.63 14.28
CA VAL A 6 -7.28 -12.99 14.25
C VAL A 6 -7.30 -11.66 15.01
N ALA A 7 -8.31 -10.82 14.77
CA ALA A 7 -8.48 -9.54 15.46
C ALA A 7 -8.53 -9.69 16.99
N ARG A 8 -9.32 -10.66 17.49
CA ARG A 8 -9.39 -10.97 18.93
C ARG A 8 -8.04 -11.47 19.45
N ASN A 9 -7.40 -12.39 18.74
CA ASN A 9 -6.15 -13.02 19.19
C ASN A 9 -5.00 -12.01 19.29
N ILE A 10 -4.97 -10.99 18.43
CA ILE A 10 -3.95 -9.95 18.47
C ILE A 10 -4.39 -8.70 19.25
N ASN A 11 -5.56 -8.72 19.91
CA ASN A 11 -6.16 -7.57 20.61
C ASN A 11 -6.28 -6.30 19.75
N HIS A 12 -6.66 -6.46 18.48
CA HIS A 12 -6.91 -5.34 17.57
C HIS A 12 -8.35 -5.31 17.07
N SER A 13 -8.80 -4.14 16.62
CA SER A 13 -10.07 -4.05 15.89
C SER A 13 -9.95 -4.70 14.51
N LEU A 14 -11.07 -5.19 13.99
CA LEU A 14 -11.14 -5.73 12.62
C LEU A 14 -10.63 -4.71 11.59
N LYS A 15 -10.98 -3.43 11.79
CA LYS A 15 -10.50 -2.31 10.96
C LYS A 15 -8.98 -2.19 10.96
N SER A 16 -8.32 -2.40 12.10
CA SER A 16 -6.85 -2.40 12.17
C SER A 16 -6.25 -3.59 11.42
N VAL A 17 -6.85 -4.79 11.53
CA VAL A 17 -6.42 -5.97 10.78
C VAL A 17 -6.53 -5.74 9.27
N GLU A 18 -7.65 -5.20 8.81
CA GLU A 18 -7.85 -4.86 7.40
C GLU A 18 -6.83 -3.85 6.89
N ARG A 19 -6.53 -2.82 7.69
CA ARG A 19 -5.49 -1.84 7.38
C ARG A 19 -4.12 -2.50 7.23
N TYR A 20 -3.75 -3.43 8.10
CA TYR A 20 -2.47 -4.15 7.98
C TYR A 20 -2.40 -4.98 6.71
N LEU A 21 -3.48 -5.68 6.35
CA LEU A 21 -3.54 -6.45 5.11
C LEU A 21 -3.46 -5.56 3.86
N GLN A 22 -4.12 -4.40 3.88
CA GLN A 22 -4.02 -3.41 2.80
C GLN A 22 -2.62 -2.83 2.69
N HIS A 23 -2.01 -2.40 3.80
CA HIS A 23 -0.65 -1.86 3.80
C HIS A 23 0.36 -2.90 3.29
N PHE A 24 0.26 -4.14 3.78
CA PHE A 24 1.09 -5.24 3.33
C PHE A 24 0.98 -5.44 1.81
N SER A 25 -0.24 -5.59 1.29
CA SER A 25 -0.47 -5.82 -0.14
C SER A 25 0.10 -4.68 -1.00
N ARG A 26 -0.10 -3.44 -0.56
CA ARG A 26 0.47 -2.25 -1.24
C ARG A 26 1.99 -2.21 -1.18
N CYS A 27 2.60 -2.59 -0.05
CA CYS A 27 4.06 -2.65 0.08
C CYS A 27 4.66 -3.64 -0.92
N VAL A 28 4.12 -4.86 -0.97
CA VAL A 28 4.60 -5.92 -1.86
C VAL A 28 4.42 -5.53 -3.33
N PHE A 29 3.26 -4.99 -3.69
CA PHE A 29 2.99 -4.51 -5.04
C PHE A 29 4.00 -3.46 -5.51
N LEU A 30 4.28 -2.44 -4.68
CA LEU A 30 5.23 -1.38 -5.02
C LEU A 30 6.67 -1.88 -5.08
N ALA A 31 7.08 -2.76 -4.15
CA ALA A 31 8.41 -3.36 -4.18
C ALA A 31 8.64 -4.18 -5.46
N ARG A 32 7.62 -4.91 -5.94
CA ARG A 32 7.67 -5.63 -7.22
C ARG A 32 7.75 -4.70 -8.44
N LYS A 33 7.30 -3.44 -8.30
CA LYS A 33 7.52 -2.35 -9.26
C LYS A 33 8.88 -1.65 -9.09
N GLN A 34 9.81 -2.25 -8.34
CA GLN A 34 11.18 -1.77 -8.11
C GLN A 34 11.28 -0.50 -7.24
N PHE A 35 10.26 -0.21 -6.43
CA PHE A 35 10.34 0.87 -5.44
C PHE A 35 11.23 0.43 -4.27
N THR A 36 12.10 1.33 -3.81
CA THR A 36 12.88 1.12 -2.59
C THR A 36 11.97 1.13 -1.35
N PRO A 37 12.34 0.47 -0.23
CA PRO A 37 11.53 0.47 1.00
C PRO A 37 11.15 1.88 1.49
N LEU A 38 12.04 2.86 1.30
CA LEU A 38 11.76 4.26 1.62
C LEU A 38 10.69 4.86 0.71
N GLN A 39 10.77 4.64 -0.60
CA GLN A 39 9.75 5.11 -1.55
C GLN A 39 8.39 4.45 -1.29
N VAL A 40 8.38 3.17 -0.93
CA VAL A 40 7.17 2.45 -0.51
C VAL A 40 6.55 3.10 0.72
N ALA A 41 7.35 3.34 1.76
CA ALA A 41 6.91 3.97 3.00
C ALA A 41 6.30 5.36 2.76
N MET A 42 6.96 6.19 1.94
CA MET A 42 6.46 7.51 1.56
C MET A 42 5.16 7.45 0.75
N THR A 43 5.05 6.49 -0.17
CA THR A 43 3.85 6.34 -1.01
C THR A 43 2.64 5.94 -0.17
N ILE A 44 2.82 5.03 0.79
CA ILE A 44 1.72 4.51 1.61
C ILE A 44 1.43 5.41 2.82
N GLY A 45 2.40 6.23 3.26
CA GLY A 45 2.26 7.09 4.44
C GLY A 45 2.48 6.31 5.75
N ILE A 46 3.44 5.39 5.78
CA ILE A 46 3.82 4.60 6.96
C ILE A 46 5.29 4.79 7.32
N SER A 47 5.71 4.33 8.49
CA SER A 47 7.12 4.37 8.87
C SER A 47 7.97 3.44 7.99
N SER A 48 9.21 3.84 7.71
CA SER A 48 10.15 3.00 6.97
C SER A 48 10.39 1.65 7.66
N LYS A 49 10.37 1.62 8.99
CA LYS A 49 10.43 0.35 9.74
C LYS A 49 9.27 -0.57 9.39
N CYS A 50 8.04 -0.05 9.40
CA CYS A 50 6.85 -0.86 9.10
C CYS A 50 6.86 -1.39 7.65
N ALA A 51 7.32 -0.57 6.70
CA ALA A 51 7.50 -1.02 5.32
C ALA A 51 8.54 -2.15 5.21
N ASN A 52 9.68 -2.04 5.90
CA ASN A 52 10.68 -3.11 5.92
C ASN A 52 10.14 -4.39 6.55
N ASP A 53 9.47 -4.30 7.70
CA ASP A 53 8.90 -5.47 8.38
C ASP A 53 7.91 -6.23 7.45
N TYR A 54 7.10 -5.52 6.65
CA TYR A 54 6.23 -6.16 5.65
C TYR A 54 6.99 -6.81 4.49
N LEU A 55 8.04 -6.17 3.99
CA LEU A 55 8.82 -6.71 2.88
C LEU A 55 9.68 -7.91 3.29
N GLU A 56 10.17 -7.93 4.54
CA GLU A 56 10.83 -9.10 5.13
C GLU A 56 9.85 -10.26 5.25
N LEU A 57 8.64 -10.02 5.80
CA LEU A 57 7.61 -11.05 5.88
C LEU A 57 7.27 -11.66 4.52
N TYR A 58 7.22 -10.83 3.47
CA TYR A 58 7.01 -11.32 2.11
C TYR A 58 8.17 -12.18 1.59
N ARG A 59 9.41 -11.77 1.87
CA ARG A 59 10.61 -12.51 1.45
C ARG A 59 10.69 -13.89 2.10
N ASP A 60 10.28 -13.99 3.35
CA ASP A 60 10.40 -15.23 4.14
C ASP A 60 9.27 -16.22 3.87
N SER A 61 8.19 -15.80 3.20
CA SER A 61 7.01 -16.63 2.94
C SER A 61 6.84 -17.00 1.47
N LYS A 62 7.28 -18.22 1.12
CA LYS A 62 7.06 -18.80 -0.22
C LYS A 62 5.59 -19.00 -0.56
N GLU A 63 4.74 -19.22 0.45
CA GLU A 63 3.30 -19.44 0.25
C GLU A 63 2.57 -18.20 -0.26
N LEU A 64 3.11 -17.01 0.01
CA LEU A 64 2.54 -15.75 -0.48
C LEU A 64 2.74 -15.54 -1.98
N GLU A 65 3.66 -16.28 -2.62
CA GLU A 65 3.80 -16.28 -4.08
C GLU A 65 2.50 -16.73 -4.78
N LEU A 66 1.80 -17.72 -4.20
CA LEU A 66 0.52 -18.20 -4.72
C LEU A 66 -0.60 -17.16 -4.62
N ARG A 67 -0.44 -16.15 -3.75
CA ARG A 67 -1.41 -15.09 -3.50
C ARG A 67 -1.08 -13.78 -4.21
N LEU A 68 -0.04 -13.77 -5.06
CA LEU A 68 0.34 -12.60 -5.84
C LEU A 68 -0.80 -11.98 -6.66
N PRO A 69 -1.70 -12.76 -7.31
CA PRO A 69 -2.82 -12.16 -8.05
C PRO A 69 -3.75 -11.32 -7.15
N GLU A 70 -3.98 -11.75 -5.91
CA GLU A 70 -4.79 -11.01 -4.94
C GLU A 70 -4.07 -9.74 -4.49
N ILE A 71 -2.77 -9.86 -4.17
CA ILE A 71 -1.91 -8.75 -3.77
C ILE A 71 -1.84 -7.68 -4.86
N ASP A 72 -1.63 -8.10 -6.12
CA ASP A 72 -1.53 -7.20 -7.26
C ASP A 72 -2.85 -6.50 -7.54
N SER A 73 -3.99 -7.19 -7.40
CA SER A 73 -5.33 -6.60 -7.54
C SER A 73 -5.57 -5.49 -6.50
N ILE A 74 -5.26 -5.75 -5.22
CA ILE A 74 -5.41 -4.75 -4.15
C ILE A 74 -4.45 -3.57 -4.38
N GLY A 75 -3.18 -3.85 -4.68
CA GLY A 75 -2.17 -2.83 -4.91
C GLY A 75 -2.52 -1.91 -6.08
N ALA A 76 -2.98 -2.48 -7.20
CA ALA A 76 -3.36 -1.74 -8.39
C ALA A 76 -4.55 -0.80 -8.15
N GLN A 77 -5.60 -1.26 -7.45
CA GLN A 77 -6.77 -0.43 -7.13
C GLN A 77 -6.36 0.84 -6.35
N HIS A 78 -5.47 0.70 -5.38
CA HIS A 78 -4.99 1.83 -4.59
C HIS A 78 -4.06 2.76 -5.37
N TYR A 79 -3.17 2.19 -6.20
CA TYR A 79 -2.23 2.98 -7.00
C TYR A 79 -2.94 3.87 -8.02
N VAL A 80 -3.95 3.35 -8.73
CA VAL A 80 -4.76 4.12 -9.70
C VAL A 80 -5.50 5.27 -9.01
N ILE A 81 -6.05 5.03 -7.81
CA ILE A 81 -6.76 6.07 -7.05
C ILE A 81 -5.80 7.17 -6.59
N GLU A 82 -4.58 6.83 -6.15
CA GLU A 82 -3.59 7.83 -5.73
C GLU A 82 -3.05 8.65 -6.91
N ASP A 83 -2.85 8.03 -8.07
CA ASP A 83 -2.44 8.73 -9.29
C ASP A 83 -3.54 9.68 -9.78
N ALA A 84 -4.80 9.24 -9.78
CA ALA A 84 -5.96 10.09 -10.11
C ALA A 84 -6.10 11.29 -9.17
N LYS A 85 -5.82 11.12 -7.86
CA LYS A 85 -5.80 12.24 -6.90
C LYS A 85 -4.67 13.23 -7.17
N LYS A 86 -3.49 12.75 -7.56
CA LYS A 86 -2.38 13.62 -7.96
C LYS A 86 -2.72 14.41 -9.22
N GLY A 87 -3.34 13.79 -10.22
CA GLY A 87 -3.83 14.49 -11.43
C GLY A 87 -4.78 15.66 -11.12
N ILE A 88 -5.71 15.47 -10.19
CA ILE A 88 -6.63 16.51 -9.72
C ILE A 88 -5.86 17.65 -9.03
N LEU A 89 -4.91 17.33 -8.14
CA LEU A 89 -4.13 18.35 -7.41
C LEU A 89 -3.15 19.12 -8.32
N THR A 90 -2.63 18.51 -9.37
CA THR A 90 -1.77 19.20 -10.36
C THR A 90 -2.56 20.05 -11.34
N SER A 91 -3.84 19.73 -11.62
CA SER A 91 -4.69 20.55 -12.50
C SER A 91 -5.13 21.88 -11.88
N SER A 92 -5.09 22.03 -10.56
CA SER A 92 -5.45 23.28 -9.87
C SER A 92 -4.30 24.28 -9.72
N ALA A 93 -3.08 23.95 -10.18
CA ALA A 93 -1.89 24.81 -10.04
C ALA A 93 -1.45 25.48 -11.36
N SER A 94 -2.21 25.35 -12.45
CA SER A 94 -1.93 26.00 -13.74
C SER A 94 -3.13 26.80 -14.25
N SER A 95 -3.52 27.80 -13.47
CA SER A 95 -4.34 28.91 -13.96
C SER A 95 -3.92 30.19 -13.25
N THR A 96 -2.75 30.73 -13.57
CA THR A 96 -2.43 32.18 -13.55
C THR A 96 -1.03 32.35 -14.13
N VAL A 97 -0.93 32.62 -15.44
CA VAL A 97 -0.26 33.79 -16.06
C VAL A 97 -0.19 33.58 -17.60
N GLU A 98 -1.22 34.03 -18.31
CA GLU A 98 -1.10 34.58 -19.69
C GLU A 98 -1.10 36.11 -19.48
N GLU A 99 -0.02 36.84 -19.72
CA GLU A 99 0.59 37.29 -20.99
C GLU A 99 -0.09 38.55 -21.58
N ASN A 100 0.73 39.62 -21.67
CA ASN A 100 0.59 40.92 -22.37
C ASN A 100 -0.39 41.98 -21.88
#